data_AF-A0A3N5N856-F1
#
_entry.id   AF-A0A3N5N856-F1
#
_cell.length_a   1.000
_cell.length_b   1.000
_cell.length_c   1.000
_cell.angle_alpha   90.00
_cell.angle_beta   90.00
_cell.angle_gamma   90.00
#
_symmetry.space_group_name_H-M   'P 1'
#
loop_
_entity.id
_entity.type
_entity.pdbx_description
1 polymer ?
#
loop_
_entity_poly.entity_id
_entity_poly.type
_entity_poly.pdbx_seq_one_letter_code
_entity_poly.pdbx_strand_id
1 'polypeptide(L)'
;KMNRRIRKYGPWAVAFSRAVYVIPTGIINFSFPLSNISSRSYLAGTLAGLVPECLVNVLTGYLIKHEVILLSAPETRGWQALVIGISILLFTLTFILLRIGKKG
;
A
#
# COMPACT_ATOMS: atom_id res chain seq x y z
N LYS A 1 -24.45 -3.62 -30.93
CA LYS A 1 -23.93 -4.58 -29.90
C LYS A 1 -22.86 -3.96 -28.98
N MET A 2 -21.96 -3.11 -29.50
CA MET A 2 -20.87 -2.48 -28.74
C MET A 2 -21.33 -1.60 -27.55
N ASN A 3 -22.32 -0.72 -27.73
CA ASN A 3 -22.86 0.11 -26.63
C ASN A 3 -23.42 -0.68 -25.44
N ARG A 4 -23.98 -1.88 -25.67
CA ARG A 4 -24.45 -2.75 -24.57
C ARG A 4 -23.29 -3.30 -23.74
N ARG A 5 -22.16 -3.62 -24.38
CA ARG A 5 -20.95 -4.08 -23.67
C ARG A 5 -20.30 -2.94 -22.89
N ILE A 6 -20.21 -1.74 -23.48
CA ILE A 6 -19.69 -0.54 -22.79
C ILE A 6 -20.52 -0.21 -21.55
N ARG A 7 -21.86 -0.30 -21.61
CA ARG A 7 -22.71 -0.11 -20.42
C ARG A 7 -22.53 -1.19 -19.36
N LYS A 8 -22.29 -2.45 -19.75
CA LYS A 8 -22.18 -3.58 -18.82
C LYS A 8 -20.81 -3.64 -18.14
N TYR A 9 -19.73 -3.36 -18.88
CA TYR A 9 -18.35 -3.49 -18.39
C TYR A 9 -17.68 -2.13 -18.10
N GLY A 10 -18.30 -1.01 -18.49
CA GLY A 10 -17.80 0.35 -18.23
C GLY A 10 -17.46 0.63 -16.77
N PRO A 11 -18.32 0.30 -15.77
CA PRO A 11 -17.99 0.49 -14.37
C PRO A 11 -16.71 -0.25 -13.96
N TRP A 12 -16.54 -1.49 -14.43
CA TRP A 12 -15.36 -2.32 -14.13
C TRP A 12 -14.09 -1.79 -14.81
N ALA A 13 -14.19 -1.31 -16.04
CA ALA A 13 -13.07 -0.66 -16.73
C ALA A 13 -12.61 0.61 -15.99
N VAL A 14 -13.55 1.40 -15.48
CA VAL A 14 -13.26 2.59 -14.67
C VAL A 14 -12.66 2.19 -13.32
N ALA A 15 -13.21 1.19 -12.64
CA ALA A 15 -12.68 0.70 -11.36
C ALA A 15 -11.23 0.19 -11.51
N PHE A 16 -10.97 -0.63 -12.52
CA PHE A 16 -9.64 -1.17 -12.76
C PHE A 16 -8.63 -0.08 -13.12
N SER A 17 -9.00 0.83 -14.03
CA SER A 17 -8.11 1.93 -14.39
C SER A 17 -7.79 2.86 -13.22
N ARG A 18 -8.73 3.02 -12.27
CA ARG A 18 -8.53 3.81 -11.05
C ARG A 18 -7.72 3.11 -9.98
N ALA A 19 -7.82 1.80 -9.87
CA ALA A 19 -7.04 1.00 -8.92
C ALA A 19 -5.57 0.80 -9.37
N VAL A 20 -5.29 0.95 -10.66
CA VAL A 20 -3.94 0.80 -11.22
C VAL A 20 -3.22 2.16 -11.18
N TYR A 21 -2.26 2.30 -10.27
CA TYR A 21 -1.41 3.49 -10.09
C TYR A 21 -0.63 3.95 -11.32
N VAL A 22 -0.56 3.13 -12.37
CA VAL A 22 0.16 3.45 -13.61
C VAL A 22 -0.60 4.46 -14.47
N ILE A 23 -1.94 4.52 -14.36
CA ILE A 23 -2.75 5.39 -15.22
C ILE A 23 -3.06 6.70 -14.48
N PRO A 24 -2.55 7.85 -14.94
CA PRO A 24 -2.87 9.14 -14.33
C PRO A 24 -4.37 9.39 -14.31
N THR A 25 -4.90 9.79 -13.16
CA THR A 25 -6.33 10.10 -12.97
C THR A 25 -6.83 11.18 -13.94
N GLY A 26 -5.96 12.12 -14.33
CA GLY A 26 -6.24 13.12 -15.36
C GLY A 26 -6.60 12.52 -16.72
N ILE A 27 -5.92 11.44 -17.13
CA ILE A 27 -6.22 10.74 -18.40
C ILE A 27 -7.58 10.04 -18.31
N ILE A 28 -7.88 9.42 -17.17
CA ILE A 28 -9.18 8.75 -16.92
C ILE A 28 -10.34 9.75 -16.86
N ASN A 29 -10.10 10.94 -16.32
CA ASN A 29 -11.08 12.04 -16.32
C ASN A 29 -11.32 12.60 -17.72
N PHE A 30 -10.25 12.82 -18.49
CA PHE A 30 -10.36 13.35 -19.85
C PHE A 30 -11.03 12.38 -20.82
N SER A 31 -10.75 11.08 -20.65
CA SER A 31 -11.35 10.03 -21.48
C SER A 31 -12.81 9.73 -21.15
N PHE A 32 -13.32 10.17 -19.99
CA PHE A 32 -14.72 9.96 -19.60
C PHE A 32 -15.75 10.56 -20.57
N PRO A 33 -15.73 11.87 -20.92
CA PRO A 33 -16.69 12.43 -21.87
C PRO A 33 -16.57 11.85 -23.29
N LEU A 34 -15.40 11.29 -23.64
CA LEU A 34 -15.17 10.57 -24.89
C LEU A 34 -15.72 9.13 -24.84
N SER A 35 -15.99 8.61 -23.65
CA SER A 35 -16.55 7.29 -23.43
C SER A 35 -18.07 7.34 -23.38
N ASN A 36 -18.76 6.38 -24.03
CA ASN A 36 -20.21 6.21 -23.93
C ASN A 36 -20.67 5.63 -22.57
N ILE A 37 -19.92 5.87 -21.50
CA ILE A 37 -20.21 5.37 -20.15
C ILE A 37 -21.11 6.38 -19.44
N SER A 38 -22.16 5.89 -18.77
CA SER A 38 -23.04 6.78 -17.99
C SER A 38 -22.33 7.34 -16.75
N SER A 39 -22.66 8.57 -16.35
CA SER A 39 -22.04 9.22 -15.18
C SER A 39 -22.21 8.43 -13.88
N ARG A 40 -23.35 7.75 -13.71
CA ARG A 40 -23.60 6.87 -12.55
C ARG A 40 -22.66 5.66 -12.57
N SER A 41 -22.47 5.04 -13.73
CA SER A 41 -21.53 3.93 -13.91
C SER A 41 -20.08 4.35 -13.67
N TYR A 42 -19.72 5.55 -14.10
CA TYR A 42 -18.38 6.11 -13.89
C TYR A 42 -18.10 6.40 -12.41
N LEU A 43 -19.06 7.02 -11.71
CA LEU A 43 -18.96 7.26 -10.28
C LEU A 43 -18.88 5.95 -9.49
N ALA A 44 -19.73 4.97 -9.81
CA ALA A 44 -19.70 3.67 -9.15
C ALA A 44 -18.36 2.94 -9.36
N GLY A 45 -17.85 2.95 -10.60
CA GLY A 45 -16.52 2.38 -10.90
C GLY A 45 -15.41 3.12 -10.17
N THR A 46 -15.44 4.45 -10.15
CA THR A 46 -14.44 5.27 -9.47
C THR A 46 -14.43 5.03 -7.96
N LEU A 47 -15.60 4.95 -7.33
CA LEU A 47 -15.72 4.60 -5.91
C LEU A 47 -15.20 3.19 -5.65
N ALA A 48 -15.56 2.21 -6.47
CA ALA A 48 -15.09 0.83 -6.31
C ALA A 48 -13.56 0.70 -6.47
N GLY A 49 -12.95 1.52 -7.33
CA GLY A 49 -11.50 1.54 -7.52
C GLY A 49 -10.75 2.26 -6.40
N LEU A 50 -11.24 3.43 -5.96
CA LEU A 50 -10.51 4.30 -5.03
C LEU A 50 -10.83 4.04 -3.56
N VAL A 51 -12.07 3.69 -3.19
CA VAL A 51 -12.45 3.54 -1.78
C VAL A 51 -11.65 2.46 -1.07
N PRO A 52 -11.47 1.24 -1.62
CA PRO A 52 -10.68 0.21 -0.96
C PRO A 52 -9.23 0.66 -0.75
N GLU A 53 -8.66 1.31 -1.77
CA GLU A 53 -7.30 1.82 -1.74
C GLU A 53 -7.14 2.94 -0.69
N CYS A 54 -8.06 3.90 -0.65
CA CYS A 54 -8.09 4.95 0.36
C CYS A 54 -8.21 4.36 1.77
N LEU A 55 -9.05 3.35 1.97
CA LEU A 55 -9.18 2.67 3.26
C LEU A 55 -7.86 2.03 3.68
N VAL A 56 -7.20 1.28 2.79
CA VAL A 56 -5.90 0.68 3.07
C VAL A 56 -4.87 1.77 3.41
N ASN A 57 -4.74 2.81 2.58
CA ASN A 57 -3.76 3.87 2.80
C ASN A 57 -4.00 4.64 4.11
N VAL A 58 -5.25 4.96 4.44
CA VAL A 58 -5.60 5.67 5.68
C VAL A 58 -5.39 4.77 6.89
N LEU A 59 -5.83 3.50 6.84
CA LEU A 59 -5.66 2.56 7.95
C LEU A 59 -4.19 2.24 8.19
N THR A 60 -3.44 1.94 7.13
CA THR A 60 -1.99 1.70 7.21
C THR A 60 -1.28 2.94 7.72
N GLY A 61 -1.60 4.14 7.21
CA GLY A 61 -1.04 5.39 7.71
C GLY A 61 -1.36 5.65 9.18
N TYR A 62 -2.59 5.36 9.60
CA TYR A 62 -3.01 5.47 11.00
C TYR A 62 -2.27 4.49 11.91
N LEU A 63 -2.18 3.21 11.50
CA LEU A 63 -1.47 2.17 12.25
C LEU A 63 0.02 2.49 12.36
N ILE A 64 0.67 2.87 11.25
CA ILE A 64 2.08 3.27 11.27
C ILE A 64 2.27 4.48 12.18
N LYS A 65 1.43 5.50 12.10
CA LYS A 65 1.53 6.67 12.97
C LYS A 65 1.38 6.26 14.44
N HIS A 66 0.42 5.39 14.76
CA HIS A 66 0.18 4.95 16.13
C HIS A 66 1.34 4.11 16.68
N GLU A 67 1.88 3.19 15.88
CA GLU A 67 3.07 2.41 16.21
C GLU A 67 4.30 3.32 16.34
N VAL A 68 4.53 4.24 15.40
CA VAL A 68 5.64 5.20 15.47
C VAL A 68 5.53 6.07 16.72
N ILE A 69 4.33 6.50 17.12
CA ILE A 69 4.12 7.27 18.35
C ILE A 69 4.42 6.42 19.59
N LEU A 70 3.92 5.18 19.63
CA LEU A 70 4.19 4.23 20.74
C LEU A 70 5.68 3.89 20.85
N LEU A 71 6.37 3.73 19.72
CA LEU A 71 7.80 3.48 19.64
C LEU A 71 8.64 4.73 19.93
N SER A 72 8.06 5.93 19.79
CA SER A 72 8.71 7.21 20.10
C SER A 72 8.53 7.64 21.55
N ALA A 73 7.76 6.91 22.35
CA ALA A 73 7.65 7.15 23.78
C ALA A 73 9.03 6.96 24.45
N PRO A 74 9.44 7.83 25.37
CA PRO A 74 10.78 7.78 25.98
C PRO A 74 11.04 6.45 26.70
N GLU A 75 10.01 5.79 27.23
CA GLU A 75 10.15 4.49 27.90
C GLU A 75 10.36 3.31 26.93
N THR A 76 9.77 3.34 25.73
CA THR A 76 9.92 2.25 24.74
C THR A 76 11.23 2.34 23.96
N ARG A 77 11.82 3.54 23.84
CA ARG A 77 13.16 3.74 23.24
C ARG A 77 14.26 2.94 23.95
N GLY A 78 14.22 2.86 25.28
CA GLY A 78 15.19 2.10 26.07
C GLY A 78 15.11 0.60 25.77
N TRP A 79 13.90 0.04 25.76
CA TRP A 79 13.64 -1.36 25.43
C TRP A 79 14.01 -1.71 23.99
N GLN A 80 13.69 -0.84 23.02
CA GLN A 80 14.09 -1.04 21.62
C GLN A 80 15.61 -1.04 21.46
N ALA A 81 16.31 -0.07 22.06
CA ALA A 81 17.75 0.00 22.01
C ALA A 81 18.41 -1.24 22.61
N LEU A 82 17.85 -1.79 23.68
CA LEU A 82 18.31 -3.02 24.31
C LEU A 82 18.10 -4.24 23.41
N VAL A 83 16.91 -4.41 22.82
CA VAL A 83 16.62 -5.54 21.90
C VAL A 83 17.48 -5.48 20.65
N ILE A 84 17.65 -4.29 20.06
CA ILE A 84 18.53 -4.08 18.91
C ILE A 84 19.98 -4.37 19.29
N GLY A 85 20.44 -3.86 20.44
CA GLY A 85 21.79 -4.09 20.95
C GLY A 85 22.10 -5.57 21.17
N ILE A 86 21.21 -6.32 21.82
CA ILE A 86 21.37 -7.76 22.04
C ILE A 86 21.40 -8.51 20.70
N SER A 87 20.55 -8.14 19.76
CA SER A 87 20.48 -8.78 18.44
C SER A 87 21.78 -8.60 17.65
N ILE A 88 22.36 -7.39 17.67
CA ILE A 88 23.67 -7.10 17.05
C ILE A 88 24.79 -7.88 17.75
N LEU A 89 24.76 -7.95 19.08
CA LEU A 89 25.75 -8.68 19.87
C LEU A 89 25.74 -10.18 19.55
N LEU A 90 24.55 -10.80 19.53
CA LEU A 90 24.37 -12.21 19.17
C LEU A 90 24.81 -12.50 17.74
N PHE A 91 24.48 -11.62 16.80
CA PHE A 91 24.91 -11.75 15.41
C PHE A 91 26.43 -11.70 15.27
N THR A 92 27.07 -10.75 15.96
CA THR A 92 28.53 -10.59 15.96
C THR A 92 29.21 -11.79 16.61
N LEU A 93 28.69 -12.27 17.74
CA LEU A 93 29.20 -13.45 18.43
C LEU A 93 29.12 -14.70 17.56
N THR A 94 27.96 -14.93 16.93
CA THR A 94 27.74 -16.05 15.99
C THR A 94 28.71 -15.97 14.82
N PHE A 95 28.92 -14.77 14.26
CA PHE A 95 29.85 -14.56 13.15
C PHE A 95 31.31 -14.87 13.55
N ILE A 96 31.73 -14.46 14.75
CA ILE A 96 33.06 -14.76 15.30
C ILE A 96 33.22 -16.27 15.51
N LEU A 97 32.24 -16.93 16.14
CA LEU A 97 32.26 -18.37 16.39
C LEU A 97 32.35 -19.17 15.09
N LEU A 98 31.58 -18.81 14.07
CA LEU A 98 31.66 -19.43 12.74
C LEU A 98 33.02 -19.21 12.07
N ARG A 99 33.67 -18.07 12.31
CA ARG A 99 34.99 -17.77 11.74
C ARG A 99 36.13 -18.51 12.43
N ILE A 100 36.02 -18.73 13.74
CA ILE A 100 36.98 -19.53 14.52
C ILE A 100 36.81 -21.02 14.17
N GLY A 101 35.57 -21.52 14.08
CA GLY A 101 35.28 -22.91 13.71
C GLY A 101 35.67 -23.29 12.28
N LYS A 102 35.86 -22.33 11.37
CA LYS A 102 36.38 -22.56 10.01
C LYS A 102 37.91 -22.59 9.91
N LYS A 103 38.63 -22.18 10.96
CA LYS A 103 40.10 -22.16 11.01
C LYS A 103 40.70 -23.40 11.70
N GLY A 104 39.87 -24.27 12.27
CA GLY A 104 40.27 -25.56 12.85
C GLY A 104 40.01 -26.71 11.89
#